data_AF-A0A853LPN1-F1
#
_entry.id   AF-A0A853LPN1-F1
#
_cell.length_a   1.000
_cell.length_b   1.000
_cell.length_c   1.000
_cell.angle_alpha   90.00
_cell.angle_beta   90.00
_cell.angle_gamma   90.00
#
_symmetry.space_group_name_H-M   'P 1'
#
loop_
_entity.id
_entity.type
_entity.pdbx_description
1 polymer ?
#
loop_
_entity_poly.entity_id
_entity_poly.type
_entity_poly.pdbx_seq_one_letter_code
_entity_poly.pdbx_strand_id
1 'polypeptide(L)'
;MNATHAVDLEDTEGLLGADRDGLLRAAASAGAQVRAVLAAVDEGALDPVRADDRPRSVIWLANRGTAETAGAILAATLGGSASQPFVLTGATPPWLGPLDLLIVAGDDPGDPALVAAATAGVRRGARVVVVAPYEGPLRDSTAGRAAVLAPRLWLPDEFGLCRYLAAGLAVVRAVDPRPSIGLDGLADELDAEALRNSAGRELFTNPAKTLAARMVDRRVVLSGDDAATVALARHASSVLLRIAQQVSAATPVADAVSALRGAFADASASVDALFHDDEIDGPLPQRLRVLALTLAAERTVAAAQYAGFDEIYLITAEDVPEAPGGVGGSDGLVGAVAPGRATPPEQQLAILAVRLEMAAVYLRLARG
;
A
#
# COMPACT_ATOMS: atom_id res chain seq x y z
N MET A 1 -2.44 33.31 -18.47
CA MET A 1 -2.72 31.99 -17.89
C MET A 1 -1.76 31.03 -18.56
N ASN A 2 -0.70 30.63 -17.87
CA ASN A 2 0.25 29.66 -18.44
C ASN A 2 -0.51 28.35 -18.62
N ALA A 3 -0.65 27.89 -19.85
CA ALA A 3 -1.01 26.52 -20.13
C ALA A 3 0.09 25.65 -19.52
N THR A 4 -0.16 25.05 -18.37
CA THR A 4 0.62 23.91 -17.88
C THR A 4 0.56 22.87 -18.99
N HIS A 5 1.68 22.63 -19.67
CA HIS A 5 1.79 21.56 -20.65
C HIS A 5 1.55 20.25 -19.91
N ALA A 6 0.34 19.73 -19.99
CA ALA A 6 0.04 18.40 -19.49
C ALA A 6 0.88 17.41 -20.29
N VAL A 7 1.68 16.60 -19.59
CA VAL A 7 2.50 15.56 -20.22
C VAL A 7 1.60 14.38 -20.49
N ASP A 8 1.56 13.93 -21.74
CA ASP A 8 0.81 12.72 -22.12
C ASP A 8 1.42 11.50 -21.40
N LEU A 9 0.57 10.60 -20.88
CA LEU A 9 1.02 9.36 -20.26
C LEU A 9 1.73 8.44 -21.26
N GLU A 10 1.52 8.61 -22.56
CA GLU A 10 2.23 7.90 -23.63
C GLU A 10 3.58 8.54 -24.01
N ASP A 11 3.81 9.79 -23.60
CA ASP A 11 5.09 10.48 -23.86
C ASP A 11 6.13 10.08 -22.81
N THR A 12 6.86 8.99 -23.09
CA THR A 12 7.90 8.47 -22.20
C THR A 12 8.99 9.50 -21.89
N GLU A 13 9.49 10.22 -22.91
CA GLU A 13 10.53 11.23 -22.73
C GLU A 13 10.00 12.44 -21.95
N GLY A 14 8.76 12.83 -22.20
CA GLY A 14 8.07 13.85 -21.43
C GLY A 14 7.94 13.49 -19.95
N LEU A 15 7.54 12.25 -19.64
CA LEU A 15 7.42 11.75 -18.26
C LEU A 15 8.78 11.72 -17.56
N LEU A 16 9.83 11.22 -18.22
CA LEU A 16 11.18 11.19 -17.67
C LEU A 16 11.76 12.60 -17.48
N GLY A 17 11.49 13.52 -18.41
CA GLY A 17 11.89 14.92 -18.30
C GLY A 17 11.15 15.70 -17.20
N ALA A 18 9.91 15.30 -16.90
CA ALA A 18 9.12 15.88 -15.82
C ALA A 18 9.54 15.38 -14.42
N ASP A 19 10.12 14.19 -14.30
CA ASP A 19 10.49 13.57 -13.02
C ASP A 19 11.77 14.14 -12.39
N ARG A 20 11.75 15.42 -12.03
CA ARG A 20 12.91 16.13 -11.47
C ARG A 20 13.29 15.69 -10.06
N ASP A 21 12.31 15.17 -9.31
CA ASP A 21 12.49 14.74 -7.92
C ASP A 21 12.81 13.23 -7.83
N GLY A 22 12.86 12.52 -8.95
CA GLY A 22 13.17 11.09 -9.01
C GLY A 22 12.10 10.20 -8.39
N LEU A 23 10.84 10.61 -8.48
CA LEU A 23 9.66 9.92 -7.95
C LEU A 23 9.42 8.57 -8.62
N LEU A 24 9.68 8.45 -9.94
CA LEU A 24 9.53 7.17 -10.65
C LEU A 24 10.50 6.14 -10.08
N ARG A 25 11.76 6.55 -9.86
CA ARG A 25 12.78 5.70 -9.23
C ARG A 25 12.39 5.35 -7.79
N ALA A 26 11.90 6.33 -7.03
CA ALA A 26 11.51 6.10 -5.64
C ALA A 26 10.37 5.08 -5.52
N ALA A 27 9.30 5.23 -6.30
CA ALA A 27 8.17 4.31 -6.34
C ALA A 27 8.58 2.91 -6.84
N ALA A 28 9.50 2.83 -7.81
CA ALA A 28 10.03 1.57 -8.32
C ALA A 28 11.02 0.86 -7.35
N SER A 29 11.42 1.49 -6.24
CA SER A 29 12.42 0.94 -5.31
C SER A 29 11.84 -0.01 -4.25
N ALA A 30 10.57 -0.41 -4.36
CA ALA A 30 9.89 -1.24 -3.38
C ALA A 30 10.58 -2.60 -3.17
N GLY A 31 10.96 -3.33 -4.23
CA GLY A 31 11.69 -4.58 -4.11
C GLY A 31 13.08 -4.41 -3.49
N ALA A 32 13.78 -3.31 -3.81
CA ALA A 32 15.06 -2.96 -3.18
C ALA A 32 14.92 -2.71 -1.67
N GLN A 33 13.83 -2.07 -1.22
CA GLN A 33 13.54 -1.90 0.22
C GLN A 33 13.36 -3.24 0.93
N VAL A 34 12.64 -4.19 0.32
CA VAL A 34 12.45 -5.53 0.88
C VAL A 34 13.78 -6.28 0.98
N ARG A 35 14.61 -6.23 -0.07
CA ARG A 35 15.96 -6.84 -0.04
C ARG A 35 16.86 -6.22 1.01
N ALA A 36 16.77 -4.91 1.23
CA ALA A 36 17.52 -4.24 2.27
C ALA A 36 17.14 -4.73 3.68
N VAL A 37 15.86 -4.99 3.93
CA VAL A 37 15.39 -5.61 5.18
C VAL A 37 15.90 -7.04 5.29
N LEU A 38 15.77 -7.83 4.21
CA LEU A 38 16.23 -9.21 4.19
C LEU A 38 17.74 -9.31 4.48
N ALA A 39 18.57 -8.48 3.84
CA ALA A 39 20.00 -8.42 4.10
C ALA A 39 20.30 -8.11 5.58
N ALA A 40 19.54 -7.21 6.21
CA ALA A 40 19.70 -6.94 7.64
C ALA A 40 19.38 -8.17 8.50
N VAL A 41 18.33 -8.92 8.14
CA VAL A 41 17.93 -10.15 8.84
C VAL A 41 19.00 -11.23 8.68
N ASP A 42 19.56 -11.41 7.48
CA ASP A 42 20.61 -12.39 7.19
C ASP A 42 21.93 -12.06 7.91
N GLU A 43 22.20 -10.77 8.12
CA GLU A 43 23.32 -10.27 8.94
C GLU A 43 23.07 -10.39 10.46
N GLY A 44 21.93 -10.93 10.90
CA GLY A 44 21.64 -11.21 12.30
C GLY A 44 20.94 -10.06 13.05
N ALA A 45 20.36 -9.08 12.36
CA ALA A 45 19.71 -7.92 13.01
C ALA A 45 18.58 -8.31 13.98
N LEU A 46 17.97 -9.48 13.79
CA LEU A 46 16.89 -10.01 14.64
C LEU A 46 17.33 -11.09 15.64
N ASP A 47 18.62 -11.45 15.69
CA ASP A 47 19.12 -12.43 16.64
C ASP A 47 18.83 -12.07 18.12
N PRO A 48 18.86 -10.80 18.56
CA PRO A 48 18.53 -10.44 19.94
C PRO A 48 17.10 -10.77 20.38
N VAL A 49 16.16 -10.95 19.44
CA VAL A 49 14.74 -11.23 19.75
C VAL A 49 14.32 -12.66 19.44
N ARG A 50 15.20 -13.44 18.80
CA ARG A 50 15.04 -14.89 18.62
C ARG A 50 15.17 -15.54 19.99
N ALA A 51 14.13 -16.23 20.42
CA ALA A 51 14.11 -17.03 21.64
C ALA A 51 13.38 -18.34 21.36
N ASP A 52 13.69 -19.38 22.13
CA ASP A 52 13.02 -20.68 22.03
C ASP A 52 11.51 -20.56 22.30
N ASP A 53 11.12 -19.58 23.14
CA ASP A 53 9.74 -19.29 23.48
C ASP A 53 9.11 -18.21 22.58
N ARG A 54 7.93 -18.57 22.08
CA ARG A 54 7.02 -17.68 21.35
C ARG A 54 6.54 -16.56 22.27
N PRO A 55 6.44 -15.30 21.77
CA PRO A 55 5.80 -14.26 22.55
C PRO A 55 4.33 -14.60 22.89
N ARG A 56 3.76 -13.88 23.84
CA ARG A 56 2.32 -13.89 24.14
C ARG A 56 1.56 -13.06 23.11
N SER A 57 2.15 -11.94 22.69
CA SER A 57 1.59 -11.02 21.71
C SER A 57 2.71 -10.32 20.94
N VAL A 58 2.40 -9.95 19.69
CA VAL A 58 3.22 -9.07 18.87
C VAL A 58 2.51 -7.71 18.81
N ILE A 59 3.17 -6.67 19.29
CA ILE A 59 2.61 -5.33 19.40
C ILE A 59 3.35 -4.43 18.42
N TRP A 60 2.65 -3.97 17.39
CA TRP A 60 3.14 -2.96 16.46
C TRP A 60 2.74 -1.57 16.97
N LEU A 61 3.72 -0.77 17.35
CA LEU A 61 3.53 0.60 17.77
C LEU A 61 3.98 1.56 16.67
N ALA A 62 3.00 2.24 16.10
CA ALA A 62 3.16 3.30 15.12
C ALA A 62 1.98 4.27 15.26
N ASN A 63 2.23 5.56 15.06
CA ASN A 63 1.25 6.63 15.29
C ASN A 63 0.89 7.42 14.02
N ARG A 64 1.60 7.19 12.91
CA ARG A 64 1.38 7.91 11.65
C ARG A 64 1.98 7.18 10.44
N GLY A 65 1.59 7.66 9.26
CA GLY A 65 2.28 7.41 8.00
C GLY A 65 2.25 5.96 7.52
N THR A 66 3.27 5.59 6.75
CA THR A 66 3.41 4.25 6.15
C THR A 66 3.66 3.17 7.20
N ALA A 67 4.25 3.51 8.35
CA ALA A 67 4.44 2.61 9.49
C ALA A 67 3.11 2.17 10.10
N GLU A 68 2.20 3.12 10.35
CA GLU A 68 0.85 2.83 10.87
C GLU A 68 0.04 2.00 9.88
N THR A 69 0.11 2.36 8.60
CA THR A 69 -0.55 1.61 7.50
C THR A 69 -0.08 0.16 7.47
N ALA A 70 1.24 -0.08 7.50
CA ALA A 70 1.79 -1.43 7.49
C ALA A 70 1.30 -2.23 8.69
N GLY A 71 1.28 -1.63 9.88
CA GLY A 71 0.75 -2.28 11.09
C GLY A 71 -0.73 -2.63 10.98
N ALA A 72 -1.54 -1.79 10.33
CA ALA A 72 -2.96 -2.06 10.09
C ALA A 72 -3.17 -3.23 9.12
N ILE A 73 -2.39 -3.27 8.04
CA ILE A 73 -2.38 -4.38 7.08
C ILE A 73 -1.96 -5.68 7.78
N LEU A 74 -0.82 -5.66 8.49
CA LEU A 74 -0.29 -6.83 9.19
C LEU A 74 -1.27 -7.34 10.27
N ALA A 75 -1.90 -6.45 11.04
CA ALA A 75 -2.91 -6.84 12.02
C ALA A 75 -4.11 -7.53 11.36
N ALA A 76 -4.56 -7.01 10.21
CA ALA A 76 -5.70 -7.57 9.48
C ALA A 76 -5.38 -8.92 8.82
N THR A 77 -4.18 -9.11 8.26
CA THR A 77 -3.82 -10.35 7.54
C THR A 77 -3.27 -11.45 8.46
N LEU A 78 -2.53 -11.07 9.51
CA LEU A 78 -1.94 -12.02 10.45
C LEU A 78 -2.91 -12.47 11.54
N GLY A 79 -3.99 -11.71 11.81
CA GLY A 79 -4.96 -12.03 12.85
C GLY A 79 -5.61 -13.42 12.72
N GLY A 80 -5.70 -13.96 11.50
CA GLY A 80 -6.23 -15.31 11.24
C GLY A 80 -5.19 -16.41 11.02
N SER A 81 -3.91 -16.06 10.87
CA SER A 81 -2.85 -16.97 10.41
C SER A 81 -1.67 -17.11 11.37
N ALA A 82 -1.39 -16.08 12.17
CA ALA A 82 -0.33 -16.10 13.17
C ALA A 82 -0.78 -16.85 14.44
N SER A 83 0.17 -17.46 15.14
CA SER A 83 -0.12 -18.18 16.39
C SER A 83 -0.35 -17.26 17.59
N GLN A 84 -0.21 -15.96 17.40
CA GLN A 84 -0.29 -14.95 18.45
C GLN A 84 -1.07 -13.75 17.95
N PRO A 85 -1.77 -13.04 18.85
CA PRO A 85 -2.38 -11.76 18.51
C PRO A 85 -1.33 -10.77 18.00
N PHE A 86 -1.62 -10.18 16.84
CA PHE A 86 -0.90 -9.03 16.31
C PHE A 86 -1.73 -7.76 16.59
N VAL A 87 -1.17 -6.83 17.37
CA VAL A 87 -1.90 -5.66 17.87
C VAL A 87 -1.24 -4.39 17.38
N LEU A 88 -1.96 -3.60 16.58
CA LEU A 88 -1.59 -2.22 16.26
C LEU A 88 -2.01 -1.28 17.41
N THR A 89 -1.12 -0.38 17.83
CA THR A 89 -1.41 0.65 18.83
C THR A 89 -0.64 1.95 18.56
N GLY A 90 -1.21 3.10 18.89
CA GLY A 90 -0.52 4.40 18.83
C GLY A 90 0.21 4.77 20.13
N ALA A 91 0.05 3.98 21.20
CA ALA A 91 0.66 4.22 22.50
C ALA A 91 0.99 2.90 23.21
N THR A 92 1.95 2.93 24.15
CA THR A 92 2.39 1.76 24.88
C THR A 92 1.24 1.16 25.70
N PRO A 93 0.85 -0.11 25.46
CA PRO A 93 -0.20 -0.74 26.24
C PRO A 93 0.18 -0.85 27.73
N PRO A 94 -0.76 -0.68 28.67
CA PRO A 94 -0.47 -0.80 30.10
C PRO A 94 -0.07 -2.22 30.52
N TRP A 95 -0.50 -3.23 29.76
CA TRP A 95 -0.24 -4.64 30.00
C TRP A 95 1.03 -5.18 29.31
N LEU A 96 1.77 -4.32 28.59
CA LEU A 96 3.06 -4.67 27.97
C LEU A 96 4.02 -5.21 29.04
N GLY A 97 4.58 -6.39 28.80
CA GLY A 97 5.47 -7.05 29.74
C GLY A 97 6.47 -8.01 29.08
N PRO A 98 7.15 -8.85 29.89
CA PRO A 98 8.31 -9.62 29.44
C PRO A 98 8.00 -10.76 28.47
N LEU A 99 6.73 -11.15 28.36
CA LEU A 99 6.28 -12.17 27.41
C LEU A 99 5.91 -11.57 26.06
N ASP A 100 5.88 -10.25 25.90
CA ASP A 100 5.46 -9.60 24.66
C ASP A 100 6.67 -9.23 23.78
N LEU A 101 6.39 -9.09 22.48
CA LEU A 101 7.29 -8.47 21.52
C LEU A 101 6.71 -7.12 21.10
N LEU A 102 7.48 -6.05 21.28
CA LEU A 102 7.16 -4.69 20.86
C LEU A 102 7.98 -4.31 19.62
N ILE A 103 7.29 -3.94 18.55
CA ILE A 103 7.88 -3.35 17.35
C ILE A 103 7.58 -1.85 17.39
N VAL A 104 8.61 -1.02 17.47
CA VAL A 104 8.49 0.45 17.40
C VAL A 104 8.84 0.86 15.98
N ALA A 105 7.86 1.32 15.21
CA ALA A 105 8.02 1.61 13.79
C ALA A 105 7.67 3.07 13.48
N GLY A 106 8.54 3.74 12.72
CA GLY A 106 8.34 5.13 12.32
C GLY A 106 9.52 5.72 11.55
N ASP A 107 9.33 6.94 11.06
CA ASP A 107 10.27 7.71 10.24
C ASP A 107 11.13 8.70 11.04
N ASP A 108 10.72 9.03 12.27
CA ASP A 108 11.35 10.06 13.09
C ASP A 108 11.95 9.49 14.38
N PRO A 109 13.29 9.47 14.54
CA PRO A 109 13.97 9.01 15.75
C PRO A 109 13.74 9.90 16.98
N GLY A 110 13.18 11.10 16.78
CA GLY A 110 12.83 12.04 17.83
C GLY A 110 11.37 11.96 18.29
N ASP A 111 10.53 11.12 17.68
CA ASP A 111 9.11 11.04 18.01
C ASP A 111 8.91 10.64 19.48
N PRO A 112 8.27 11.49 20.32
CA PRO A 112 8.11 11.22 21.74
C PRO A 112 7.33 9.94 22.05
N ALA A 113 6.35 9.56 21.22
CA ALA A 113 5.56 8.35 21.41
C ALA A 113 6.41 7.09 21.15
N LEU A 114 7.23 7.11 20.10
CA LEU A 114 8.15 6.01 19.77
C LEU A 114 9.24 5.86 20.83
N VAL A 115 9.84 6.97 21.27
CA VAL A 115 10.87 6.99 22.33
C VAL A 115 10.30 6.51 23.67
N ALA A 116 9.10 6.97 24.05
CA ALA A 116 8.42 6.51 25.26
C ALA A 116 8.10 5.02 25.21
N ALA A 117 7.67 4.52 24.04
CA ALA A 117 7.40 3.11 23.83
C ALA A 117 8.64 2.23 23.93
N ALA A 118 9.73 2.62 23.28
CA ALA A 118 10.98 1.87 23.34
C ALA A 118 11.54 1.84 24.77
N THR A 119 11.49 2.98 25.47
CA THR A 119 11.85 3.08 26.90
C THR A 119 11.00 2.13 27.75
N ALA A 120 9.67 2.14 27.55
CA ALA A 120 8.74 1.34 28.33
C ALA A 120 8.93 -0.17 28.06
N GLY A 121 9.08 -0.58 26.80
CA GLY A 121 9.33 -1.98 26.45
C GLY A 121 10.58 -2.51 27.10
N VAL A 122 11.68 -1.76 27.00
CA VAL A 122 12.96 -2.13 27.63
C VAL A 122 12.88 -2.15 29.16
N ARG A 123 12.20 -1.17 29.80
CA ARG A 123 12.01 -1.15 31.26
C ARG A 123 11.13 -2.29 31.78
N ARG A 124 10.14 -2.71 31.00
CA ARG A 124 9.19 -3.79 31.36
C ARG A 124 9.66 -5.18 30.91
N GLY A 125 10.84 -5.26 30.30
CA GLY A 125 11.47 -6.52 29.87
C GLY A 125 10.85 -7.14 28.61
N ALA A 126 10.04 -6.40 27.85
CA ALA A 126 9.54 -6.86 26.57
C ALA A 126 10.70 -7.01 25.58
N ARG A 127 10.56 -7.92 24.62
CA ARG A 127 11.46 -7.96 23.45
C ARG A 127 11.18 -6.75 22.58
N VAL A 128 12.19 -5.93 22.29
CA VAL A 128 12.01 -4.70 21.52
C VAL A 128 12.70 -4.81 20.16
N VAL A 129 11.96 -4.50 19.10
CA VAL A 129 12.47 -4.30 17.75
C VAL A 129 12.21 -2.85 17.34
N VAL A 130 13.23 -2.16 16.84
CA VAL A 130 13.10 -0.81 16.28
C VAL A 130 13.15 -0.90 14.76
N VAL A 131 12.10 -0.40 14.10
CA VAL A 131 11.98 -0.29 12.63
C VAL A 131 11.88 1.19 12.27
N ALA A 132 12.96 1.92 12.53
CA ALA A 132 13.06 3.37 12.35
C ALA A 132 14.53 3.78 12.19
N PRO A 133 14.86 5.01 11.73
CA PRO A 133 16.20 5.55 11.89
C PRO A 133 16.67 5.36 13.34
N TYR A 134 17.84 4.73 13.53
CA TYR A 134 18.30 4.32 14.85
C TYR A 134 19.41 5.23 15.36
N GLU A 135 19.02 6.44 15.68
CA GLU A 135 19.89 7.51 16.14
C GLU A 135 19.20 8.35 17.22
N GLY A 136 19.93 9.30 17.81
CA GLY A 136 19.38 10.26 18.76
C GLY A 136 18.59 9.63 19.92
N PRO A 137 17.46 10.25 20.33
CA PRO A 137 16.66 9.81 21.48
C PRO A 137 16.21 8.35 21.41
N LEU A 138 15.82 7.87 20.23
CA LEU A 138 15.36 6.49 20.07
C LEU A 138 16.48 5.49 20.34
N ARG A 139 17.69 5.73 19.83
CA ARG A 139 18.87 4.89 20.13
C ARG A 139 19.19 4.89 21.63
N ASP A 140 19.24 6.06 22.23
CA ASP A 140 19.62 6.21 23.65
C ASP A 140 18.59 5.56 24.59
N SER A 141 17.30 5.61 24.23
CA SER A 141 16.21 5.05 25.02
C SER A 141 16.24 3.53 25.20
N THR A 142 16.82 2.81 24.22
CA THR A 142 16.89 1.34 24.26
C THR A 142 18.17 0.84 24.92
N ALA A 143 19.20 1.67 25.02
CA ALA A 143 20.51 1.33 25.58
C ALA A 143 21.11 0.02 25.02
N GLY A 144 20.93 -0.23 23.71
CA GLY A 144 21.45 -1.42 23.03
C GLY A 144 20.69 -2.72 23.31
N ARG A 145 19.52 -2.65 23.96
CA ARG A 145 18.68 -3.81 24.30
C ARG A 145 17.53 -4.05 23.30
N ALA A 146 17.65 -3.50 22.10
CA ALA A 146 16.69 -3.69 21.03
C ALA A 146 17.36 -4.31 19.80
N ALA A 147 16.63 -5.17 19.09
CA ALA A 147 16.95 -5.50 17.70
C ALA A 147 16.61 -4.31 16.80
N VAL A 148 17.36 -4.09 15.72
CA VAL A 148 17.27 -2.87 14.92
C VAL A 148 17.21 -3.20 13.43
N LEU A 149 16.11 -2.82 12.80
CA LEU A 149 15.91 -2.82 11.35
C LEU A 149 15.83 -1.37 10.84
N ALA A 150 16.96 -0.66 10.95
CA ALA A 150 17.08 0.71 10.47
C ALA A 150 16.99 0.80 8.93
N PRO A 151 16.43 1.88 8.36
CA PRO A 151 16.37 2.06 6.91
C PRO A 151 17.79 2.10 6.31
N ARG A 152 18.02 1.30 5.26
CA ARG A 152 19.29 1.26 4.51
C ARG A 152 19.20 1.98 3.15
N LEU A 153 17.98 2.31 2.74
CA LEU A 153 17.69 3.10 1.54
C LEU A 153 16.97 4.37 1.97
N TRP A 154 17.42 5.50 1.46
CA TRP A 154 16.81 6.80 1.69
C TRP A 154 15.83 7.10 0.57
N LEU A 155 14.55 7.01 0.89
CA LEU A 155 13.43 7.28 -0.01
C LEU A 155 12.45 8.20 0.69
N PRO A 156 11.65 8.99 -0.04
CA PRO A 156 10.54 9.73 0.54
C PRO A 156 9.62 8.81 1.35
N ASP A 157 9.13 9.29 2.50
CA ASP A 157 8.36 8.50 3.46
C ASP A 157 7.05 7.96 2.88
N GLU A 158 6.54 8.59 1.82
CA GLU A 158 5.42 8.14 0.96
C GLU A 158 5.59 6.71 0.48
N PHE A 159 6.81 6.30 0.13
CA PHE A 159 7.10 5.02 -0.51
C PHE A 159 7.61 3.97 0.49
N GLY A 160 7.55 4.24 1.79
CA GLY A 160 8.10 3.38 2.84
C GLY A 160 7.26 2.15 3.21
N LEU A 161 6.05 2.00 2.64
CA LEU A 161 5.10 0.96 3.06
C LEU A 161 5.69 -0.46 2.92
N CYS A 162 6.32 -0.76 1.79
CA CYS A 162 6.91 -2.08 1.54
C CYS A 162 8.05 -2.42 2.52
N ARG A 163 8.87 -1.44 2.93
CA ARG A 163 9.88 -1.63 3.98
C ARG A 163 9.24 -2.06 5.30
N TYR A 164 8.19 -1.37 5.74
CA TYR A 164 7.53 -1.69 7.01
C TYR A 164 6.80 -3.04 6.96
N LEU A 165 6.13 -3.36 5.85
CA LEU A 165 5.53 -4.69 5.65
C LEU A 165 6.61 -5.79 5.73
N ALA A 166 7.73 -5.64 5.01
CA ALA A 166 8.83 -6.58 5.06
C ALA A 166 9.42 -6.73 6.47
N ALA A 167 9.60 -5.63 7.19
CA ALA A 167 10.09 -5.65 8.57
C ALA A 167 9.13 -6.38 9.52
N GLY A 168 7.82 -6.13 9.42
CA GLY A 168 6.83 -6.83 10.22
C GLY A 168 6.78 -8.33 9.94
N LEU A 169 6.80 -8.70 8.65
CA LEU A 169 6.88 -10.10 8.23
C LEU A 169 8.17 -10.78 8.71
N ALA A 170 9.31 -10.10 8.63
CA ALA A 170 10.59 -10.59 9.12
C ALA A 170 10.56 -10.87 10.63
N VAL A 171 10.05 -9.92 11.41
CA VAL A 171 9.97 -10.03 12.87
C VAL A 171 9.03 -11.15 13.28
N VAL A 172 7.86 -11.24 12.65
CA VAL A 172 6.90 -12.33 12.93
C VAL A 172 7.52 -13.68 12.59
N ARG A 173 8.20 -13.81 11.44
CA ARG A 173 8.90 -15.04 11.05
C ARG A 173 10.03 -15.41 12.01
N ALA A 174 10.70 -14.43 12.61
CA ALA A 174 11.76 -14.67 13.59
C ALA A 174 11.24 -15.28 14.90
N VAL A 175 9.94 -15.14 15.23
CA VAL A 175 9.34 -15.64 16.47
C VAL A 175 8.25 -16.71 16.25
N ASP A 176 7.74 -16.85 15.04
CA ASP A 176 6.83 -17.92 14.62
C ASP A 176 7.19 -18.34 13.18
N PRO A 177 7.68 -19.58 12.95
CA PRO A 177 8.04 -20.04 11.61
C PRO A 177 6.84 -20.46 10.75
N ARG A 178 5.60 -20.42 11.27
CA ARG A 178 4.40 -20.86 10.53
C ARG A 178 4.03 -19.96 9.34
N PRO A 179 4.06 -18.61 9.46
CA PRO A 179 3.83 -17.74 8.32
C PRO A 179 4.89 -17.98 7.23
N SER A 180 4.43 -18.32 6.02
CA SER A 180 5.28 -18.89 4.97
C SER A 180 5.78 -17.90 3.93
N ILE A 181 5.68 -16.59 4.17
CA ILE A 181 6.03 -15.58 3.16
C ILE A 181 7.54 -15.41 3.12
N GLY A 182 8.14 -15.77 1.99
CA GLY A 182 9.55 -15.50 1.70
C GLY A 182 9.72 -14.06 1.26
N LEU A 183 10.61 -13.31 1.93
CA LEU A 183 10.91 -11.93 1.54
C LEU A 183 11.61 -11.85 0.18
N ASP A 184 12.37 -12.88 -0.21
CA ASP A 184 12.97 -13.00 -1.55
C ASP A 184 11.90 -12.95 -2.65
N GLY A 185 10.91 -13.85 -2.57
CA GLY A 185 9.81 -13.91 -3.54
C GLY A 185 8.96 -12.65 -3.53
N LEU A 186 8.74 -12.05 -2.35
CA LEU A 186 8.07 -10.74 -2.26
C LEU A 186 8.87 -9.66 -3.02
N ALA A 187 10.19 -9.58 -2.81
CA ALA A 187 11.02 -8.59 -3.48
C ALA A 187 11.01 -8.75 -5.01
N ASP A 188 11.09 -9.99 -5.50
CA ASP A 188 11.06 -10.29 -6.94
C ASP A 188 9.72 -9.91 -7.58
N GLU A 189 8.61 -10.14 -6.88
CA GLU A 189 7.27 -9.78 -7.35
C GLU A 189 7.04 -8.26 -7.36
N LEU A 190 7.61 -7.54 -6.39
CA LEU A 190 7.58 -6.08 -6.37
C LEU A 190 8.42 -5.47 -7.50
N ASP A 191 9.59 -6.03 -7.80
CA ASP A 191 10.39 -5.61 -8.96
C ASP A 191 9.65 -5.91 -10.27
N ALA A 192 9.02 -7.09 -10.38
CA ALA A 192 8.23 -7.44 -11.55
C ALA A 192 7.06 -6.47 -11.75
N GLU A 193 6.38 -6.06 -10.67
CA GLU A 193 5.33 -5.03 -10.71
C GLU A 193 5.89 -3.67 -11.14
N ALA A 194 7.03 -3.23 -10.58
CA ALA A 194 7.68 -1.99 -10.99
C ALA A 194 8.06 -1.99 -12.48
N LEU A 195 8.55 -3.12 -13.00
CA LEU A 195 8.86 -3.29 -14.43
C LEU A 195 7.59 -3.24 -15.31
N ARG A 196 6.50 -3.88 -14.87
CA ARG A 196 5.19 -3.81 -15.55
C ARG A 196 4.64 -2.38 -15.58
N ASN A 197 4.96 -1.59 -14.55
CA ASN A 197 4.55 -0.20 -14.42
C ASN A 197 5.58 0.80 -14.97
N SER A 198 6.62 0.36 -15.68
CA SER A 198 7.69 1.24 -16.18
C SER A 198 7.19 2.32 -17.16
N ALA A 199 7.85 3.48 -17.14
CA ALA A 199 7.44 4.64 -17.94
C ALA A 199 7.44 4.38 -19.45
N GLY A 200 8.33 3.50 -19.94
CA GLY A 200 8.42 3.12 -21.35
C GLY A 200 7.35 2.15 -21.85
N ARG A 201 6.45 1.67 -20.98
CA ARG A 201 5.33 0.81 -21.38
C ARG A 201 4.12 1.64 -21.79
N GLU A 202 3.45 1.20 -22.85
CA GLU A 202 2.20 1.75 -23.36
C GLU A 202 1.09 1.65 -22.29
N LEU A 203 0.17 2.62 -22.25
CA LEU A 203 -0.85 2.77 -21.20
C LEU A 203 -1.66 1.50 -20.99
N PHE A 204 -2.06 0.83 -22.08
CA PHE A 204 -2.89 -0.37 -22.01
C PHE A 204 -2.14 -1.63 -21.56
N THR A 205 -0.81 -1.59 -21.41
CA THR A 205 0.01 -2.68 -20.84
C THR A 205 0.62 -2.31 -19.48
N ASN A 206 0.33 -1.10 -19.00
CA ASN A 206 0.85 -0.52 -17.78
C ASN A 206 -0.30 -0.32 -16.77
N PRO A 207 -0.42 -1.21 -15.77
CA PRO A 207 -1.47 -1.12 -14.75
C PRO A 207 -1.52 0.24 -14.05
N ALA A 208 -0.37 0.82 -13.68
CA ALA A 208 -0.31 2.11 -13.00
C ALA A 208 -0.77 3.28 -13.88
N LYS A 209 -0.37 3.33 -15.17
CA LYS A 209 -0.88 4.33 -16.13
C LYS A 209 -2.37 4.16 -16.37
N THR A 210 -2.85 2.93 -16.47
CA THR A 210 -4.30 2.64 -16.58
C THR A 210 -5.07 3.16 -15.37
N LEU A 211 -4.56 2.97 -14.15
CA LEU A 211 -5.17 3.55 -12.94
C LEU A 211 -5.12 5.08 -12.94
N ALA A 212 -3.99 5.68 -13.29
CA ALA A 212 -3.86 7.13 -13.41
C ALA A 212 -4.90 7.70 -14.40
N ALA A 213 -5.01 7.13 -15.60
CA ALA A 213 -5.99 7.55 -16.60
C ALA A 213 -7.44 7.46 -16.10
N ARG A 214 -7.77 6.46 -15.28
CA ARG A 214 -9.11 6.33 -14.67
C ARG A 214 -9.41 7.39 -13.61
N MET A 215 -8.38 8.00 -13.03
CA MET A 215 -8.50 9.03 -11.99
C MET A 215 -8.57 10.45 -12.56
N VAL A 216 -8.09 10.67 -13.79
CA VAL A 216 -8.11 11.99 -14.45
C VAL A 216 -9.55 12.50 -14.59
N ASP A 217 -9.77 13.77 -14.22
CA ASP A 217 -11.06 14.46 -14.28
C ASP A 217 -12.22 13.73 -13.59
N ARG A 218 -11.91 13.01 -12.50
CA ARG A 218 -12.90 12.31 -11.66
C ARG A 218 -12.73 12.68 -10.19
N ARG A 219 -13.85 12.67 -9.46
CA ARG A 219 -13.82 12.59 -7.99
C ARG A 219 -13.51 11.15 -7.62
N VAL A 220 -12.36 10.90 -7.00
CA VAL A 220 -11.89 9.54 -6.72
C VAL A 220 -12.24 9.13 -5.29
N VAL A 221 -12.83 7.96 -5.16
CA VAL A 221 -12.99 7.22 -3.91
C VAL A 221 -12.19 5.94 -4.01
N LEU A 222 -11.29 5.72 -3.07
CA LEU A 222 -10.59 4.47 -2.90
C LEU A 222 -11.34 3.63 -1.88
N SER A 223 -11.61 2.38 -2.21
CA SER A 223 -12.39 1.51 -1.35
C SER A 223 -11.74 0.15 -1.15
N GLY A 224 -12.05 -0.45 0.00
CA GLY A 224 -11.68 -1.83 0.31
C GLY A 224 -12.91 -2.63 0.75
N ASP A 225 -12.86 -3.93 0.52
CA ASP A 225 -13.82 -4.94 0.96
C ASP A 225 -13.57 -5.44 2.40
N ASP A 226 -12.33 -5.38 2.88
CA ASP A 226 -11.93 -5.82 4.21
C ASP A 226 -11.04 -4.80 4.94
N ALA A 227 -10.61 -5.12 6.16
CA ALA A 227 -9.80 -4.22 6.97
C ALA A 227 -8.42 -3.92 6.35
N ALA A 228 -7.83 -4.88 5.64
CA ALA A 228 -6.51 -4.73 5.02
C ALA A 228 -6.59 -3.89 3.74
N THR A 229 -7.57 -4.14 2.88
CA THR A 229 -7.80 -3.36 1.66
C THR A 229 -8.30 -1.94 1.99
N VAL A 230 -9.06 -1.74 3.07
CA VAL A 230 -9.40 -0.39 3.56
C VAL A 230 -8.16 0.34 4.09
N ALA A 231 -7.26 -0.34 4.81
CA ALA A 231 -5.99 0.27 5.22
C ALA A 231 -5.15 0.69 4.00
N LEU A 232 -5.09 -0.15 2.96
CA LEU A 232 -4.42 0.18 1.71
C LEU A 232 -5.10 1.34 0.96
N ALA A 233 -6.43 1.40 0.93
CA ALA A 233 -7.17 2.51 0.35
C ALA A 233 -6.85 3.85 1.04
N ARG A 234 -6.71 3.84 2.37
CA ARG A 234 -6.28 5.03 3.14
C ARG A 234 -4.87 5.46 2.80
N HIS A 235 -3.95 4.51 2.65
CA HIS A 235 -2.58 4.78 2.20
C HIS A 235 -2.56 5.42 0.81
N ALA A 236 -3.24 4.81 -0.15
CA ALA A 236 -3.31 5.34 -1.51
C ALA A 236 -3.97 6.72 -1.56
N SER A 237 -4.96 7.01 -0.71
CA SER A 237 -5.54 8.35 -0.60
C SER A 237 -4.54 9.37 -0.06
N SER A 238 -3.78 8.98 0.96
CA SER A 238 -2.69 9.79 1.50
C SER A 238 -1.57 10.04 0.47
N VAL A 239 -1.24 9.04 -0.33
CA VAL A 239 -0.26 9.13 -1.43
C VAL A 239 -0.76 10.03 -2.56
N LEU A 240 -2.02 9.91 -2.98
CA LEU A 240 -2.63 10.81 -3.96
C LEU A 240 -2.59 12.28 -3.48
N LEU A 241 -2.86 12.52 -2.20
CA LEU A 241 -2.77 13.86 -1.63
C LEU A 241 -1.34 14.39 -1.62
N ARG A 242 -0.37 13.59 -1.16
CA ARG A 242 1.02 14.04 -0.96
C ARG A 242 1.82 14.14 -2.25
N ILE A 243 1.58 13.21 -3.20
CA ILE A 243 2.34 13.12 -4.45
C ILE A 243 1.58 13.77 -5.60
N ALA A 244 0.35 13.31 -5.86
CA ALA A 244 -0.44 13.80 -7.00
C ALA A 244 -1.18 15.12 -6.73
N GLN A 245 -1.10 15.64 -5.50
CA GLN A 245 -1.86 16.80 -5.01
C GLN A 245 -3.37 16.67 -5.28
N GLN A 246 -3.86 15.43 -5.25
CA GLN A 246 -5.24 15.08 -5.54
C GLN A 246 -5.96 14.65 -4.27
N VAL A 247 -7.06 15.34 -3.97
CA VAL A 247 -7.94 14.95 -2.86
C VAL A 247 -8.77 13.74 -3.27
N SER A 248 -8.74 12.70 -2.44
CA SER A 248 -9.57 11.51 -2.57
C SER A 248 -10.13 11.08 -1.21
N ALA A 249 -11.26 10.38 -1.22
CA ALA A 249 -11.76 9.72 -0.01
C ALA A 249 -11.30 8.26 0.04
N ALA A 250 -11.15 7.72 1.24
CA ALA A 250 -10.88 6.29 1.47
C ALA A 250 -11.92 5.71 2.42
N THR A 251 -12.64 4.68 1.99
CA THR A 251 -13.82 4.18 2.72
C THR A 251 -14.08 2.69 2.47
N PRO A 252 -14.70 1.95 3.40
CA PRO A 252 -15.27 0.64 3.08
C PRO A 252 -16.19 0.73 1.86
N VAL A 253 -16.14 -0.27 0.99
CA VAL A 253 -16.89 -0.29 -0.27
C VAL A 253 -18.41 -0.17 -0.08
N ALA A 254 -18.95 -0.64 1.04
CA ALA A 254 -20.37 -0.48 1.39
C ALA A 254 -20.81 0.99 1.46
N ASP A 255 -19.95 1.88 1.96
CA ASP A 255 -20.23 3.30 2.06
C ASP A 255 -20.14 3.97 0.67
N ALA A 256 -19.18 3.54 -0.16
CA ALA A 256 -19.06 4.01 -1.54
C ALA A 256 -20.30 3.63 -2.38
N VAL A 257 -20.79 2.38 -2.25
CA VAL A 257 -22.03 1.92 -2.87
C VAL A 257 -23.23 2.74 -2.38
N SER A 258 -23.29 3.03 -1.07
CA SER A 258 -24.37 3.85 -0.51
C SER A 258 -24.36 5.28 -1.07
N ALA A 259 -23.17 5.88 -1.21
CA ALA A 259 -23.01 7.19 -1.83
C ALA A 259 -23.43 7.19 -3.31
N LEU A 260 -23.07 6.15 -4.06
CA LEU A 260 -23.47 5.99 -5.46
C LEU A 260 -24.99 5.88 -5.59
N ARG A 261 -25.65 5.03 -4.78
CA ARG A 261 -27.11 4.89 -4.79
C ARG A 261 -27.83 6.22 -4.49
N GLY A 262 -27.28 7.02 -3.56
CA GLY A 262 -27.78 8.36 -3.28
C GLY A 262 -27.70 9.28 -4.50
N ALA A 263 -26.58 9.25 -5.22
CA ALA A 263 -26.41 10.05 -6.44
C ALA A 263 -27.32 9.58 -7.60
N PHE A 264 -27.59 8.28 -7.73
CA PHE A 264 -28.52 7.74 -8.74
C PHE A 264 -29.99 8.11 -8.48
N ALA A 265 -30.37 8.35 -7.24
CA ALA A 265 -31.73 8.81 -6.91
C ALA A 265 -32.02 10.22 -7.45
N ASP A 266 -31.00 11.04 -7.71
CA ASP A 266 -31.08 12.33 -8.41
C ASP A 266 -31.07 12.18 -9.95
N ALA A 267 -31.90 11.25 -10.46
CA ALA A 267 -31.90 10.78 -11.85
C ALA A 267 -32.04 11.86 -12.94
N SER A 268 -32.45 13.09 -12.60
CA SER A 268 -32.45 14.23 -13.53
C SER A 268 -31.06 14.53 -14.12
N ALA A 269 -29.99 14.39 -13.32
CA ALA A 269 -28.63 14.72 -13.73
C ALA A 269 -28.04 13.75 -14.78
N SER A 270 -28.59 12.53 -14.88
CA SER A 270 -28.12 11.48 -15.83
C SER A 270 -28.63 11.71 -17.25
N VAL A 271 -29.89 12.13 -17.40
CA VAL A 271 -30.49 12.44 -18.71
C VAL A 271 -29.95 13.77 -19.23
N ASP A 272 -29.84 14.78 -18.37
CA ASP A 272 -29.31 16.09 -18.76
C ASP A 272 -27.85 15.99 -19.25
N ALA A 273 -27.03 15.12 -18.63
CA ALA A 273 -25.66 14.88 -19.09
C ALA A 273 -25.55 14.23 -20.49
N LEU A 274 -26.59 13.53 -20.98
CA LEU A 274 -26.59 12.93 -22.32
C LEU A 274 -26.86 13.96 -23.42
N PHE A 275 -27.57 15.04 -23.08
CA PHE A 275 -27.93 16.13 -23.99
C PHE A 275 -27.15 17.43 -23.73
N HIS A 276 -26.17 17.37 -22.82
CA HIS A 276 -25.35 18.50 -22.40
C HIS A 276 -24.46 19.00 -23.53
N ASP A 277 -24.50 20.31 -23.80
CA ASP A 277 -23.64 20.99 -24.76
C ASP A 277 -22.59 21.82 -24.02
N ASP A 278 -21.31 21.43 -24.13
CA ASP A 278 -20.20 22.09 -23.43
C ASP A 278 -20.04 23.58 -23.80
N GLU A 279 -20.47 24.02 -24.99
CA GLU A 279 -20.42 25.42 -25.42
C GLU A 279 -21.54 26.28 -24.80
N ILE A 280 -22.65 25.66 -24.38
CA ILE A 280 -23.86 26.36 -23.92
C ILE A 280 -24.07 26.20 -22.41
N ASP A 281 -23.87 24.99 -21.88
CA ASP A 281 -24.29 24.58 -20.53
C ASP A 281 -23.15 24.65 -19.50
N GLY A 282 -21.91 24.92 -19.94
CA GLY A 282 -20.72 24.96 -19.08
C GLY A 282 -20.16 23.57 -18.75
N PRO A 283 -19.16 23.42 -17.87
CA PRO A 283 -18.54 22.12 -17.62
C PRO A 283 -19.43 21.20 -16.77
N LEU A 284 -19.58 19.94 -17.19
CA LEU A 284 -20.26 18.91 -16.40
C LEU A 284 -19.60 18.70 -15.02
N PRO A 285 -20.40 18.39 -13.98
CA PRO A 285 -19.84 18.05 -12.68
C PRO A 285 -18.99 16.79 -12.77
N GLN A 286 -17.86 16.78 -12.05
CA GLN A 286 -16.98 15.61 -12.03
C GLN A 286 -17.71 14.37 -11.50
N ARG A 287 -17.72 13.33 -12.33
CA ARG A 287 -18.31 12.03 -11.97
C ARG A 287 -17.48 11.34 -10.89
N LEU A 288 -18.17 10.65 -9.99
CA LEU A 288 -17.55 9.83 -8.96
C LEU A 288 -16.95 8.58 -9.62
N ARG A 289 -15.72 8.23 -9.25
CA ARG A 289 -15.04 7.00 -9.65
C ARG A 289 -14.62 6.27 -8.38
N VAL A 290 -15.14 5.06 -8.20
CA VAL A 290 -14.77 4.20 -7.07
C VAL A 290 -13.74 3.19 -7.55
N LEU A 291 -12.57 3.19 -6.96
CA LEU A 291 -11.53 2.18 -7.18
C LEU A 291 -11.54 1.22 -6.00
N ALA A 292 -12.13 0.05 -6.19
CA ALA A 292 -12.36 -0.95 -5.15
C ALA A 292 -11.25 -1.99 -5.16
N LEU A 293 -10.35 -1.88 -4.18
CA LEU A 293 -9.26 -2.82 -3.92
C LEU A 293 -9.86 -4.10 -3.32
N THR A 294 -9.54 -5.25 -3.92
CA THR A 294 -10.03 -6.56 -3.49
C THR A 294 -8.93 -7.61 -3.62
N LEU A 295 -8.94 -8.59 -2.73
CA LEU A 295 -8.03 -9.72 -2.79
C LEU A 295 -8.55 -10.76 -3.81
N ALA A 296 -7.64 -11.51 -4.42
CA ALA A 296 -7.99 -12.47 -5.48
C ALA A 296 -9.07 -13.49 -5.06
N ALA A 297 -9.05 -13.93 -3.79
CA ALA A 297 -10.02 -14.87 -3.25
C ALA A 297 -11.46 -14.30 -3.21
N GLU A 298 -11.60 -12.99 -2.99
CA GLU A 298 -12.89 -12.32 -2.85
C GLU A 298 -13.39 -11.72 -4.17
N ARG A 299 -12.54 -11.67 -5.21
CA ARG A 299 -12.82 -11.04 -6.50
C ARG A 299 -14.16 -11.45 -7.10
N THR A 300 -14.47 -12.76 -7.12
CA THR A 300 -15.70 -13.28 -7.72
C THR A 300 -16.94 -12.79 -6.96
N VAL A 301 -16.88 -12.79 -5.62
CA VAL A 301 -17.96 -12.33 -4.76
C VAL A 301 -18.15 -10.82 -4.92
N ALA A 302 -17.05 -10.07 -4.88
CA ALA A 302 -17.05 -8.63 -5.09
C ALA A 302 -17.62 -8.24 -6.46
N ALA A 303 -17.23 -8.94 -7.54
CA ALA A 303 -17.75 -8.70 -8.89
C ALA A 303 -19.25 -8.93 -8.98
N ALA A 304 -19.76 -10.01 -8.38
CA ALA A 304 -21.20 -10.27 -8.34
C ALA A 304 -21.95 -9.22 -7.52
N GLN A 305 -21.39 -8.79 -6.38
CA GLN A 305 -22.03 -7.83 -5.47
C GLN A 305 -22.12 -6.42 -6.07
N TYR A 306 -21.14 -6.01 -6.87
CA TYR A 306 -21.07 -4.67 -7.46
C TYR A 306 -21.49 -4.63 -8.94
N ALA A 307 -22.02 -5.74 -9.47
CA ALA A 307 -22.57 -5.78 -10.81
C ALA A 307 -23.65 -4.71 -11.01
N GLY A 308 -23.53 -3.94 -12.09
CA GLY A 308 -24.45 -2.85 -12.44
C GLY A 308 -24.05 -1.45 -11.94
N PHE A 309 -22.90 -1.30 -11.27
CA PHE A 309 -22.33 0.01 -10.95
C PHE A 309 -21.15 0.32 -11.89
N ASP A 310 -21.40 1.11 -12.95
CA ASP A 310 -20.38 1.50 -13.93
C ASP A 310 -19.28 2.39 -13.32
N GLU A 311 -19.54 3.03 -12.18
CA GLU A 311 -18.62 3.86 -11.42
C GLU A 311 -17.61 3.04 -10.61
N ILE A 312 -17.89 1.77 -10.31
CA ILE A 312 -17.02 0.91 -9.52
C ILE A 312 -16.06 0.16 -10.44
N TYR A 313 -14.77 0.35 -10.21
CA TYR A 313 -13.70 -0.39 -10.87
C TYR A 313 -12.99 -1.26 -9.83
N LEU A 314 -13.15 -2.58 -9.96
CA LEU A 314 -12.49 -3.56 -9.10
C LEU A 314 -11.01 -3.69 -9.49
N ILE A 315 -10.12 -3.73 -8.50
CA ILE A 315 -8.68 -3.83 -8.69
C ILE A 315 -8.13 -4.94 -7.79
N THR A 316 -7.41 -5.87 -8.40
CA THR A 316 -6.70 -6.98 -7.75
C THR A 316 -5.23 -6.95 -8.15
N ALA A 317 -4.37 -7.61 -7.36
CA ALA A 317 -2.95 -7.73 -7.70
C ALA A 317 -2.72 -8.44 -9.05
N GLU A 318 -3.62 -9.36 -9.41
CA GLU A 318 -3.56 -10.17 -10.63
C GLU A 318 -4.00 -9.43 -11.89
N ASP A 319 -4.58 -8.22 -11.77
CA ASP A 319 -4.97 -7.41 -12.93
C ASP A 319 -3.73 -6.89 -13.67
N VAL A 320 -3.24 -7.71 -14.59
CA VAL A 320 -2.17 -7.39 -15.53
C VAL A 320 -2.78 -7.28 -16.92
N PRO A 321 -2.85 -6.08 -17.50
CA PRO A 321 -3.28 -5.92 -18.88
C PRO A 321 -2.29 -6.62 -19.83
N GLU A 322 -2.78 -7.56 -20.64
CA GLU A 322 -1.97 -8.24 -21.67
C GLU A 322 -1.96 -7.44 -22.97
N ALA A 323 -0.83 -7.43 -23.67
CA ALA A 323 -0.73 -6.81 -24.99
C ALA A 323 -1.57 -7.59 -26.03
N PRO A 324 -2.28 -6.93 -26.95
CA PRO A 324 -3.00 -7.59 -28.03
C PRO A 324 -1.99 -8.30 -28.92
N GLY A 325 -1.95 -9.64 -28.83
CA GLY A 325 -0.95 -10.48 -29.50
C GLY A 325 -0.38 -11.60 -28.61
N GLY A 326 -0.63 -11.55 -27.29
CA GLY A 326 -0.50 -12.72 -26.41
C GLY A 326 -1.55 -13.78 -26.79
N VAL A 327 -1.16 -15.05 -26.83
CA VAL A 327 -2.06 -16.17 -27.14
C VAL A 327 -2.98 -16.41 -25.93
N GLY A 328 -3.97 -15.53 -25.75
CA GLY A 328 -4.78 -15.47 -24.55
C GLY A 328 -5.92 -14.46 -24.62
N GLY A 329 -6.55 -14.30 -25.80
CA GLY A 329 -7.69 -13.41 -25.94
C GLY A 329 -8.97 -14.02 -25.37
N SER A 330 -9.52 -13.43 -24.31
CA SER A 330 -10.97 -13.30 -24.13
C SER A 330 -11.31 -12.25 -23.07
N ASP A 331 -12.20 -11.34 -23.42
CA ASP A 331 -13.05 -10.58 -22.50
C ASP A 331 -13.30 -11.33 -21.19
N GLY A 332 -12.85 -10.77 -20.07
CA GLY A 332 -13.40 -11.04 -18.74
C GLY A 332 -13.54 -12.51 -18.29
N LEU A 333 -12.80 -13.45 -18.89
CA LEU A 333 -12.85 -14.87 -18.54
C LEU A 333 -11.46 -15.37 -18.21
N VAL A 334 -11.23 -15.42 -16.89
CA VAL A 334 -10.31 -16.28 -16.14
C VAL A 334 -9.35 -17.08 -17.02
N GLY A 335 -8.15 -16.54 -17.24
CA GLY A 335 -7.01 -17.39 -17.56
C GLY A 335 -6.85 -18.37 -16.41
N ALA A 336 -7.05 -19.67 -16.68
CA ALA A 336 -6.90 -20.72 -15.68
C ALA A 336 -5.44 -20.75 -15.22
N VAL A 337 -5.15 -20.06 -14.12
CA VAL A 337 -3.89 -20.20 -13.40
C VAL A 337 -3.80 -21.66 -13.00
N ALA A 338 -2.73 -22.35 -13.39
CA ALA A 338 -2.40 -23.67 -12.84
C ALA A 338 -2.54 -23.61 -11.31
N PRO A 339 -2.88 -24.70 -10.59
CA PRO A 339 -3.05 -24.66 -9.13
C PRO A 339 -1.69 -24.44 -8.43
N GLY A 340 -1.19 -23.21 -8.55
CA GLY A 340 -0.12 -22.65 -7.77
C GLY A 340 -0.65 -22.35 -6.38
N ARG A 341 0.27 -22.29 -5.43
CA ARG A 341 -0.02 -21.83 -4.08
C ARG A 341 -0.67 -20.45 -4.17
N ALA A 342 -1.86 -20.27 -3.59
CA ALA A 342 -2.54 -18.98 -3.57
C ALA A 342 -1.59 -17.89 -3.05
N THR A 343 -1.51 -16.77 -3.77
CA THR A 343 -0.65 -15.65 -3.42
C THR A 343 -1.05 -15.10 -2.04
N PRO A 344 -0.14 -15.01 -1.06
CA PRO A 344 -0.46 -14.49 0.26
C PRO A 344 -1.06 -13.08 0.19
N PRO A 345 -2.03 -12.74 1.05
CA PRO A 345 -2.70 -11.44 1.01
C PRO A 345 -1.72 -10.27 1.19
N GLU A 346 -0.68 -10.42 1.99
CA GLU A 346 0.35 -9.40 2.21
C GLU A 346 1.13 -9.09 0.93
N GLN A 347 1.42 -10.11 0.12
CA GLN A 347 2.08 -9.94 -1.18
C GLN A 347 1.16 -9.21 -2.16
N GLN A 348 -0.12 -9.58 -2.20
CA GLN A 348 -1.12 -8.90 -3.05
C GLN A 348 -1.26 -7.42 -2.68
N LEU A 349 -1.34 -7.11 -1.37
CA LEU A 349 -1.45 -5.75 -0.87
C LEU A 349 -0.18 -4.92 -1.16
N ALA A 350 1.00 -5.53 -1.06
CA ALA A 350 2.26 -4.86 -1.42
C ALA A 350 2.35 -4.56 -2.93
N ILE A 351 1.92 -5.48 -3.80
CA ILE A 351 1.83 -5.26 -5.25
C ILE A 351 0.87 -4.10 -5.55
N LEU A 352 -0.32 -4.12 -4.96
CA LEU A 352 -1.31 -3.05 -5.13
C LEU A 352 -0.80 -1.70 -4.60
N ALA A 353 -0.05 -1.68 -3.50
CA ALA A 353 0.59 -0.47 -2.99
C ALA A 353 1.53 0.16 -4.03
N VAL A 354 2.46 -0.63 -4.59
CA VAL A 354 3.39 -0.15 -5.63
C VAL A 354 2.63 0.39 -6.84
N ARG A 355 1.59 -0.32 -7.28
CA ARG A 355 0.76 0.11 -8.41
C ARG A 355 0.08 1.46 -8.15
N LEU A 356 -0.47 1.65 -6.96
CA LEU A 356 -1.15 2.90 -6.56
C LEU A 356 -0.15 4.05 -6.37
N GLU A 357 1.02 3.78 -5.79
CA GLU A 357 2.11 4.75 -5.64
C GLU A 357 2.61 5.22 -7.00
N MET A 358 2.87 4.31 -7.93
CA MET A 358 3.29 4.66 -9.29
C MET A 358 2.17 5.39 -10.07
N ALA A 359 0.89 5.03 -9.87
CA ALA A 359 -0.23 5.76 -10.46
C ALA A 359 -0.30 7.22 -9.96
N ALA A 360 -0.05 7.45 -8.67
CA ALA A 360 0.03 8.80 -8.12
C ALA A 360 1.22 9.59 -8.70
N VAL A 361 2.37 8.95 -8.91
CA VAL A 361 3.50 9.59 -9.61
C VAL A 361 3.13 9.97 -11.03
N TYR A 362 2.49 9.07 -11.81
CA TYR A 362 2.04 9.39 -13.16
C TYR A 362 1.05 10.56 -13.19
N LEU A 363 0.11 10.63 -12.26
CA LEU A 363 -0.79 11.77 -12.13
C LEU A 363 -0.06 13.08 -11.83
N ARG A 364 0.98 13.04 -10.98
CA ARG A 364 1.81 14.20 -10.69
C ARG A 364 2.53 14.68 -11.93
N LEU A 365 3.23 13.78 -12.63
CA LEU A 365 4.02 14.10 -13.82
C LEU A 365 3.17 14.59 -14.99
N ALA A 366 1.99 13.98 -15.19
CA ALA A 366 1.07 14.39 -16.25
C ALA A 366 0.52 15.82 -16.07
N ARG A 367 0.48 16.34 -14.83
CA ARG A 367 -0.07 17.68 -14.51
C ARG A 367 0.98 18.80 -14.46
N GLY A 368 2.27 18.46 -14.35
CA GLY A 368 3.38 19.41 -14.16
C GLY A 368 3.74 19.64 -12.69
#